data_AF-A0A524E1Y9-F1
#
_entry.id   AF-A0A524E1Y9-F1
#
_cell.length_a   1.000
_cell.length_b   1.000
_cell.length_c   1.000
_cell.angle_alpha   90.00
_cell.angle_beta   90.00
_cell.angle_gamma   90.00
#
_symmetry.space_group_name_H-M   'P 1'
#
loop_
_entity.id
_entity.type
_entity.pdbx_description
1 polymer ?
#
loop_
_entity_poly.entity_id
_entity_poly.type
_entity_poly.pdbx_seq_one_letter_code
_entity_poly.pdbx_strand_id
1 'polypeptide(L)'
;MTYGFVVYYRFKLLTPEEAKKAREFWAKFRSESWPKDLEIVGDYKHAWGTEWNGWLLVEAENPATFFEFWPLFRDKTRWYIDNTRTVIGLKNKPDEWMH
;
A
#
# COMPACT_ATOMS: atom_id res chain seq x y z
N MET A 1 -9.27 17.50 3.22
CA MET A 1 -7.90 17.66 2.69
C MET A 1 -7.35 16.26 2.56
N THR A 2 -7.15 15.79 1.33
CA THR A 2 -6.85 14.38 1.11
C THR A 2 -5.34 14.14 1.11
N TYR A 3 -4.90 13.14 1.87
CA TYR A 3 -3.52 12.66 1.89
C TYR A 3 -3.39 11.48 0.96
N GLY A 4 -2.40 11.53 0.07
CA GLY A 4 -2.02 10.42 -0.80
C GLY A 4 -0.81 9.69 -0.23
N PHE A 5 -0.88 8.36 -0.22
CA PHE A 5 0.19 7.46 0.21
C PHE A 5 0.54 6.51 -0.93
N VAL A 6 1.73 6.69 -1.50
CA VAL A 6 2.30 5.74 -2.45
C VAL A 6 3.13 4.74 -1.66
N VAL A 7 2.64 3.51 -1.56
CA VAL A 7 3.28 2.43 -0.81
C VAL A 7 3.94 1.46 -1.79
N TYR A 8 5.24 1.59 -1.98
CA TYR A 8 6.04 0.60 -2.69
C TYR A 8 6.26 -0.63 -1.80
N TYR A 9 6.22 -1.80 -2.42
CA TYR A 9 6.52 -3.07 -1.76
C TYR A 9 7.48 -3.92 -2.58
N ARG A 10 8.32 -4.68 -1.88
CA ARG A 10 9.19 -5.72 -2.44
C ARG A 10 8.83 -7.04 -1.80
N PHE A 11 8.51 -8.05 -2.59
CA PHE A 11 8.29 -9.40 -2.11
C PHE A 11 9.62 -10.09 -1.82
N LYS A 12 9.59 -11.03 -0.89
CA LYS A 12 10.65 -12.03 -0.77
C LYS A 12 10.67 -12.93 -2.00
N LEU A 13 11.73 -13.70 -2.18
CA LEU A 13 11.73 -14.81 -3.12
C LEU A 13 10.75 -15.86 -2.58
N LEU A 14 9.60 -16.03 -3.25
CA LEU A 14 8.55 -16.96 -2.84
C LEU A 14 8.49 -18.15 -3.80
N THR A 15 8.23 -19.33 -3.25
CA THR A 15 7.81 -20.49 -4.04
C THR A 15 6.40 -20.27 -4.62
N PRO A 16 5.99 -21.04 -5.64
CA PRO A 16 4.64 -20.95 -6.21
C PRO A 16 3.53 -21.13 -5.16
N GLU A 17 3.68 -22.10 -4.23
CA GLU A 17 2.77 -22.34 -3.11
C GLU A 17 2.68 -21.13 -2.17
N GLU A 18 3.81 -20.53 -1.79
CA GLU A 18 3.82 -19.35 -0.92
C GLU A 18 3.20 -18.13 -1.61
N ALA A 19 3.47 -17.95 -2.92
CA ALA A 19 2.85 -16.90 -3.70
C ALA A 19 1.33 -17.08 -3.77
N LYS A 20 0.83 -18.32 -3.87
CA LYS A 20 -0.61 -18.61 -3.81
C LYS A 20 -1.18 -18.24 -2.43
N LYS A 21 -0.55 -18.67 -1.34
CA LYS A 21 -0.96 -18.32 0.04
C LYS A 21 -0.95 -16.81 0.27
N ALA A 22 0.04 -16.09 -0.27
CA ALA A 22 0.14 -14.64 -0.13
C ALA A 22 -1.02 -13.93 -0.83
N ARG A 23 -1.44 -14.41 -2.01
CA ARG A 23 -2.62 -13.88 -2.72
C ARG A 23 -3.91 -14.11 -1.95
N GLU A 24 -4.11 -15.33 -1.42
CA GLU A 24 -5.27 -15.68 -0.61
C GLU A 24 -5.33 -14.83 0.67
N PHE A 25 -4.19 -14.69 1.35
CA PHE A 25 -4.03 -13.82 2.51
C PHE A 25 -4.38 -12.37 2.17
N TRP A 26 -3.83 -11.82 1.07
CA TRP A 26 -4.09 -10.43 0.66
C TRP A 26 -5.57 -10.18 0.37
N ALA A 27 -6.23 -11.11 -0.32
CA ALA A 27 -7.66 -11.02 -0.60
C ALA A 27 -8.48 -10.94 0.69
N LYS A 28 -8.20 -11.83 1.65
CA LYS A 28 -8.87 -11.85 2.95
C LYS A 28 -8.58 -10.62 3.81
N PHE A 29 -7.31 -10.22 3.86
CA PHE A 29 -6.87 -9.07 4.65
C PHE A 29 -7.53 -7.78 4.16
N ARG A 30 -7.61 -7.56 2.84
CA ARG A 30 -8.30 -6.40 2.28
C ARG A 30 -9.79 -6.37 2.60
N SER A 31 -10.47 -7.52 2.64
CA SER A 31 -11.90 -7.57 2.94
C SER A 31 -12.22 -7.41 4.43
N GLU A 32 -11.36 -7.94 5.31
CA GLU A 32 -11.70 -8.07 6.75
C GLU A 32 -10.97 -7.05 7.65
N SER A 33 -9.76 -6.64 7.28
CA SER A 33 -8.87 -5.86 8.16
C SER A 33 -8.57 -4.46 7.64
N TRP A 34 -9.02 -4.12 6.43
CA TRP A 34 -8.77 -2.80 5.86
C TRP A 34 -9.67 -1.74 6.51
N PRO A 35 -9.13 -0.60 6.99
CA PRO A 35 -9.92 0.46 7.58
C PRO A 35 -10.87 1.10 6.57
N LYS A 36 -12.10 1.42 7.00
CA LYS A 36 -13.11 2.06 6.14
C LYS A 36 -12.70 3.45 5.67
N ASP A 37 -11.91 4.16 6.49
CA ASP A 37 -11.48 5.53 6.22
C ASP A 37 -10.13 5.59 5.47
N LEU A 38 -9.63 4.44 4.99
CA LEU A 38 -8.52 4.34 4.05
C LEU A 38 -9.03 3.81 2.72
N GLU A 39 -8.94 4.60 1.67
CA GLU A 39 -9.35 4.19 0.33
C GLU A 39 -8.15 3.65 -0.44
N ILE A 40 -8.27 2.45 -1.01
CA ILE A 40 -7.32 1.97 -2.02
C ILE A 40 -7.77 2.53 -3.37
N VAL A 41 -7.09 3.57 -3.84
CA VAL A 41 -7.34 4.16 -5.17
C VAL A 41 -6.85 3.23 -6.27
N GLY A 42 -5.75 2.53 -6.03
CA GLY A 42 -5.22 1.58 -7.00
C GLY A 42 -4.16 0.64 -6.44
N ASP A 43 -4.10 -0.57 -7.01
CA ASP A 43 -3.09 -1.59 -6.78
C ASP A 43 -2.35 -1.84 -8.11
N TYR A 44 -1.11 -1.37 -8.19
CA TYR A 44 -0.33 -1.35 -9.40
C TYR A 44 0.72 -2.46 -9.37
N LYS A 45 0.43 -3.50 -10.13
CA LYS A 45 1.36 -4.59 -10.36
C LYS A 45 2.52 -4.10 -11.21
N HIS A 46 3.75 -4.30 -10.73
CA HIS A 46 5.00 -3.84 -11.33
C HIS A 46 5.30 -2.35 -11.11
N ALA A 47 6.52 -2.06 -10.64
CA ALA A 47 7.05 -0.70 -10.49
C ALA A 47 8.27 -0.52 -11.42
N TRP A 48 8.02 -0.54 -12.73
CA TRP A 48 9.10 -0.42 -13.74
C TRP A 48 9.94 0.84 -13.55
N GLY A 49 11.24 0.71 -13.82
CA GLY A 49 12.21 1.77 -13.56
C GLY A 49 12.62 1.89 -12.09
N THR A 50 12.19 0.97 -11.22
CA THR A 50 12.55 0.92 -9.80
C THR A 50 12.95 -0.50 -9.38
N GLU A 51 13.49 -0.63 -8.17
CA GLU A 51 13.80 -1.93 -7.53
C GLU A 51 12.58 -2.61 -6.87
N TRP A 52 11.41 -1.97 -6.89
CA TRP A 52 10.21 -2.44 -6.21
C TRP A 52 9.38 -3.38 -7.11
N ASN A 53 8.62 -4.29 -6.50
CA ASN A 53 7.77 -5.20 -7.25
C ASN A 53 6.45 -4.57 -7.70
N GLY A 54 5.97 -3.55 -7.00
CA GLY A 54 4.71 -2.88 -7.25
C GLY A 54 4.46 -1.80 -6.20
N TRP A 55 3.30 -1.16 -6.29
CA TRP A 55 2.90 -0.13 -5.34
C TRP A 55 1.38 0.00 -5.20
N LEU A 56 0.96 0.47 -4.03
CA LEU A 56 -0.43 0.84 -3.74
C LEU A 56 -0.53 2.36 -3.73
N LEU A 57 -1.62 2.90 -4.28
CA LEU A 57 -2.07 4.26 -4.00
C LEU A 57 -3.21 4.20 -3.00
N VAL A 58 -2.98 4.77 -1.82
CA VAL A 58 -3.98 4.87 -0.76
C VAL A 58 -4.29 6.34 -0.51
N GLU A 59 -5.55 6.66 -0.28
CA GLU A 59 -6.01 7.99 0.11
C GLU A 59 -6.71 7.97 1.46
N ALA A 60 -6.58 9.08 2.22
CA ALA A 60 -7.25 9.28 3.49
C ALA A 60 -7.50 10.77 3.74
N GLU A 61 -8.61 11.12 4.39
CA GLU A 61 -8.84 12.50 4.85
C GLU A 61 -8.07 12.81 6.15
N ASN A 62 -7.79 11.79 6.97
CA ASN A 62 -6.99 11.91 8.18
C ASN A 62 -5.73 11.01 8.06
N PRO A 63 -4.51 11.58 8.08
CA PRO A 63 -3.30 10.78 7.95
C PRO A 63 -3.05 9.86 9.14
N ALA A 64 -3.62 10.16 10.31
CA ALA A 64 -3.53 9.28 11.49
C ALA A 64 -4.08 7.88 11.21
N THR A 65 -5.17 7.77 10.45
CA THR A 65 -5.76 6.49 10.06
C THR A 65 -4.74 5.60 9.33
N PHE A 66 -3.92 6.19 8.45
CA PHE A 66 -2.86 5.44 7.77
C PHE A 66 -1.78 5.01 8.75
N PHE A 67 -1.31 5.91 9.62
CA PHE A 67 -0.23 5.62 10.56
C PHE A 67 -0.60 4.60 11.65
N GLU A 68 -1.87 4.53 12.05
CA GLU A 68 -2.38 3.52 12.98
C GLU A 68 -2.48 2.15 12.31
N PHE A 69 -2.93 2.12 11.05
CA PHE A 69 -3.07 0.89 10.28
C PHE A 69 -1.73 0.31 9.79
N TRP A 70 -0.79 1.17 9.41
CA TRP A 70 0.44 0.80 8.72
C TRP A 70 1.32 -0.20 9.49
N PRO A 71 1.53 -0.10 10.82
CA PRO A 71 2.23 -1.10 11.60
C PRO A 71 1.57 -2.48 11.53
N LEU A 72 0.22 -2.54 11.57
CA LEU A 72 -0.53 -3.80 11.48
C LEU A 72 -0.35 -4.45 10.11
N PHE A 73 -0.45 -3.66 9.03
CA PHE A 73 -0.17 -4.12 7.68
C PHE A 73 1.23 -4.72 7.58
N ARG A 74 2.26 -3.99 8.04
CA ARG A 74 3.65 -4.48 7.96
C ARG A 74 3.87 -5.76 8.77
N ASP A 75 3.31 -5.85 9.97
CA ASP A 75 3.43 -7.06 10.79
C ASP A 75 2.78 -8.27 10.11
N LYS A 76 1.56 -8.11 9.60
CA LYS A 76 0.82 -9.19 8.94
C LYS A 76 1.42 -9.64 7.62
N THR A 77 2.12 -8.74 6.93
CA THR A 77 2.70 -9.03 5.60
C THR A 77 4.19 -9.36 5.64
N ARG A 78 4.87 -9.20 6.79
CA ARG A 78 6.33 -9.42 6.96
C ARG A 78 6.86 -10.78 6.49
N TRP A 79 6.00 -11.79 6.42
CA TRP A 79 6.41 -13.14 6.04
C TRP A 79 6.62 -13.26 4.53
N TYR A 80 5.98 -12.42 3.71
CA TYR A 80 6.10 -12.44 2.24
C TYR A 80 6.54 -11.11 1.62
N ILE A 81 6.42 -9.99 2.34
CA ILE A 81 6.98 -8.69 1.98
C ILE A 81 8.34 -8.54 2.67
N ASP A 82 9.38 -8.30 1.88
CA ASP A 82 10.75 -8.07 2.31
C ASP A 82 10.95 -6.64 2.81
N ASN A 83 10.51 -5.67 1.99
CA ASN A 83 10.70 -4.26 2.29
C ASN A 83 9.54 -3.42 1.74
N THR A 84 9.36 -2.24 2.30
CA THR A 84 8.36 -1.26 1.88
C THR A 84 8.95 0.14 1.93
N ARG A 85 8.50 1.01 1.02
CA ARG A 85 8.79 2.45 1.07
C ARG A 85 7.51 3.23 0.86
N THR A 86 7.22 4.16 1.74
CA THR A 86 6.04 5.02 1.64
C THR A 86 6.46 6.44 1.28
N VAL A 87 5.84 6.99 0.23
CA VAL A 87 5.89 8.42 -0.11
C VAL A 87 4.54 9.01 0.23
N ILE A 88 4.53 10.14 0.94
CA ILE A 88 3.32 10.79 1.44
C ILE A 88 3.23 12.18 0.81
N GLY A 89 2.04 12.55 0.36
CA GLY A 89 1.77 13.86 -0.20
C GLY A 89 0.38 14.35 0.16
N LEU A 90 0.17 15.66 -0.01
CA LEU A 90 -1.15 16.28 0.01
C LEU A 90 -1.68 16.33 -1.41
N LYS A 91 -2.92 15.87 -1.60
CA LYS A 91 -3.62 15.95 -2.88
C LYS A 91 -4.15 17.37 -3.05
N ASN A 92 -3.59 18.08 -4.02
CA ASN A 92 -4.12 19.35 -4.51
C ASN A 92 -4.90 19.12 -5.80
N LYS A 93 -5.72 20.10 -6.19
CA LYS A 93 -6.31 20.05 -7.52
C LYS A 93 -5.21 20.25 -8.58
N PRO A 94 -5.32 19.62 -9.76
CA PRO A 94 -4.32 19.77 -10.82
C PRO A 94 -4.05 21.22 -11.25
N ASP A 95 -5.05 22.09 -11.12
CA ASP A 95 -4.99 23.53 -11.41
C ASP A 95 -4.33 24.37 -10.30
N GLU A 96 -4.12 23.80 -9.11
CA GLU A 96 -3.55 24.49 -7.93
C GLU A 96 -2.04 24.23 -7.76
N TRP A 97 -1.35 23.71 -8.78
CA TRP A 97 0.01 23.17 -8.67
C TRP A 97 1.11 24.23 -8.41
N MET A 98 0.80 25.52 -8.50
CA MET A 98 1.77 26.64 -8.43
C MET A 98 1.37 27.79 -7.48
N HIS A 99 0.45 27.56 -6.52
CA HIS A 99 0.02 28.59 -5.56
C HIS A 99 0.25 28.16 -4.11
#